data_AF-A0A9P9W8F7-F1
#
_entry.id   AF-A0A9P9W8F7-F1
#
_cell.length_a   1.000
_cell.length_b   1.000
_cell.length_c   1.000
_cell.angle_alpha   90.00
_cell.angle_beta   90.00
_cell.angle_gamma   90.00
#
_symmetry.space_group_name_H-M   'P 1'
#
loop_
_entity.id
_entity.type
_entity.pdbx_description
1 polymer ?
#
loop_
_entity_poly.entity_id
_entity_poly.type
_entity_poly.pdbx_seq_one_letter_code
_entity_poly.pdbx_strand_id
1 'polypeptide(L)'
;MIKHRLAEPRSAKHDLYSFAADQLSQEDIWSEAAVFLIGGGDTVATAMTALFFYMARNRECYRKLAEEIRSSFEMRTQIKGGAKLTNCKYLRACIDECLRMSPPLASTLWREQRSQDSGNIVVDGHMVPRGTRVGVNTYSLHHNPTYFPEPFKFWPERWLASRDENRTSREAFAPFSTGSRGCAGKAMAYLEISLVMATTLWDFDFEEAPVKGAMEGGIHQRFSYQTSTEFQLHDVFVSSHDGPYLIFRPRTHSVT
;
A
#
# COMPACT_ATOMS: atom_id res chain seq x y z
N MET A 1 -22.95 19.60 -6.84
CA MET A 1 -21.51 19.76 -7.10
C MET A 1 -21.16 19.60 -8.59
N ILE A 2 -21.35 18.42 -9.22
CA ILE A 2 -20.98 18.20 -10.64
C ILE A 2 -21.77 19.07 -11.64
N LYS A 3 -23.10 19.17 -11.51
CA LYS A 3 -23.92 20.04 -12.37
C LYS A 3 -23.53 21.51 -12.31
N HIS A 4 -23.12 22.00 -11.14
CA HIS A 4 -22.62 23.36 -10.96
C HIS A 4 -21.27 23.55 -11.68
N ARG A 5 -20.38 22.56 -11.58
CA ARG A 5 -19.08 22.58 -12.26
C ARG A 5 -19.20 22.51 -13.78
N LEU A 6 -20.17 21.76 -14.30
CA LEU A 6 -20.50 21.70 -15.74
C LEU A 6 -21.07 23.02 -16.28
N ALA A 7 -21.70 23.84 -15.43
CA ALA A 7 -22.25 25.13 -15.81
C ALA A 7 -21.21 26.26 -15.80
N GLU A 8 -20.05 26.06 -15.16
CA GLU A 8 -18.95 27.02 -15.18
C GLU A 8 -18.22 26.98 -16.54
N PRO A 9 -17.73 28.12 -17.05
CA PRO A 9 -16.85 28.14 -18.23
C PRO A 9 -15.67 27.19 -18.03
N ARG A 10 -15.24 26.48 -19.09
CA ARG A 10 -14.19 25.46 -18.98
C ARG A 10 -12.85 26.02 -18.49
N SER A 11 -12.54 27.28 -18.79
CA SER A 11 -11.35 28.00 -18.31
C SER A 11 -11.48 28.56 -16.89
N ALA A 12 -12.62 28.38 -16.21
CA ALA A 12 -12.88 29.02 -14.91
C ALA A 12 -11.97 28.49 -13.79
N LYS A 13 -11.48 27.24 -13.87
CA LYS A 13 -10.40 26.76 -13.00
C LYS A 13 -9.51 25.78 -13.76
N HIS A 14 -8.20 25.93 -13.63
CA HIS A 14 -7.20 25.02 -14.20
C HIS A 14 -6.95 23.84 -13.23
N ASP A 15 -7.89 22.90 -13.20
CA ASP A 15 -7.81 21.67 -12.43
C ASP A 15 -7.92 20.42 -13.33
N LEU A 16 -7.77 19.22 -12.74
CA LEU A 16 -7.85 17.95 -13.47
C LEU A 16 -9.15 17.83 -14.29
N TYR A 17 -10.25 18.34 -13.76
CA TYR A 17 -11.54 18.33 -14.44
C TYR A 17 -11.53 19.19 -15.71
N SER A 18 -10.98 20.40 -15.66
CA SER A 18 -10.86 21.26 -16.84
C SER A 18 -9.99 20.65 -17.95
N PHE A 19 -8.90 19.97 -17.58
CA PHE A 19 -8.04 19.26 -18.53
C PHE A 19 -8.76 18.05 -19.14
N ALA A 20 -9.37 17.21 -18.30
CA ALA A 20 -10.07 16.00 -18.74
C ALA A 20 -11.28 16.34 -19.63
N ALA A 21 -12.07 17.36 -19.29
CA ALA A 21 -13.27 17.73 -20.04
C ALA A 21 -12.99 18.30 -21.45
N ASP A 22 -11.77 18.80 -21.71
CA ASP A 22 -11.36 19.33 -23.01
C ASP A 22 -10.64 18.30 -23.89
N GLN A 23 -9.95 17.32 -23.28
CA GLN A 23 -9.07 16.40 -24.00
C GLN A 23 -9.64 14.98 -24.09
N LEU A 24 -10.58 14.62 -23.22
CA LEU A 24 -11.09 13.26 -23.11
C LEU A 24 -12.56 13.21 -23.50
N SER A 25 -12.93 12.18 -24.27
CA SER A 25 -14.33 11.88 -24.53
C SER A 25 -15.02 11.38 -23.25
N GLN A 26 -16.35 11.33 -23.26
CA GLN A 26 -17.09 10.75 -22.14
C GLN A 26 -16.74 9.28 -21.89
N GLU A 27 -16.44 8.53 -22.96
CA GLU A 27 -16.00 7.13 -22.88
C GLU A 27 -14.62 7.01 -22.25
N ASP A 28 -13.69 7.91 -22.58
CA ASP A 28 -12.36 7.97 -21.97
C ASP A 28 -12.47 8.27 -20.47
N ILE A 29 -13.30 9.24 -20.08
CA ILE A 29 -13.53 9.59 -18.67
C ILE A 29 -14.07 8.39 -17.90
N TRP A 30 -15.03 7.65 -18.47
CA TRP A 30 -15.56 6.43 -17.83
C TRP A 30 -14.50 5.34 -17.70
N SER A 31 -13.68 5.15 -18.75
CA SER A 31 -12.61 4.16 -18.76
C SER A 31 -11.55 4.47 -17.70
N GLU A 32 -11.10 5.71 -17.61
CA GLU A 32 -10.14 6.17 -16.58
C GLU A 32 -10.74 6.07 -15.17
N ALA A 33 -12.01 6.43 -14.99
CA ALA A 33 -12.68 6.31 -13.69
C ALA A 33 -12.74 4.85 -13.20
N ALA A 34 -13.00 3.90 -14.10
CA ALA A 34 -12.98 2.48 -13.76
C ALA A 34 -11.59 2.01 -13.31
N VAL A 35 -10.53 2.45 -14.00
CA VAL A 35 -9.14 2.17 -13.62
C VAL A 35 -8.80 2.76 -12.26
N PHE A 36 -9.21 4.01 -11.97
CA PHE A 36 -8.95 4.64 -10.67
C PHE A 36 -9.72 3.99 -9.53
N LEU A 37 -10.95 3.53 -9.77
CA LEU A 37 -11.75 2.88 -8.73
C LEU A 37 -11.13 1.54 -8.31
N ILE A 38 -10.72 0.72 -9.27
CA ILE A 38 -10.04 -0.56 -8.99
C ILE A 38 -8.66 -0.31 -8.40
N GLY A 39 -7.86 0.54 -9.05
CA GLY A 39 -6.48 0.81 -8.66
C GLY A 39 -6.36 1.50 -7.30
N GLY A 40 -7.31 2.39 -6.95
CA GLY A 40 -7.33 3.09 -5.67
C GLY A 40 -8.12 2.38 -4.57
N GLY A 41 -9.14 1.60 -4.91
CA GLY A 41 -9.95 0.87 -3.94
C GLY A 41 -9.28 -0.42 -3.47
N ASP A 42 -9.08 -1.36 -4.37
CA ASP A 42 -8.68 -2.73 -4.02
C ASP A 42 -7.26 -2.78 -3.43
N THR A 43 -6.33 -1.98 -3.97
CA THR A 43 -4.94 -1.95 -3.49
C THR A 43 -4.87 -1.42 -2.05
N VAL A 44 -5.60 -0.34 -1.76
CA VAL A 44 -5.61 0.32 -0.44
C VAL A 44 -6.35 -0.55 0.56
N ALA A 45 -7.49 -1.14 0.18
CA ALA A 45 -8.22 -2.10 1.02
C ALA A 45 -7.34 -3.29 1.40
N THR A 46 -6.62 -3.87 0.44
CA THR A 46 -5.68 -4.97 0.69
C THR A 46 -4.56 -4.57 1.65
N ALA A 47 -3.94 -3.40 1.43
CA ALA A 47 -2.87 -2.90 2.29
C ALA A 47 -3.34 -2.62 3.73
N MET A 48 -4.52 -2.04 3.90
CA MET A 48 -5.11 -1.80 5.23
C MET A 48 -5.42 -3.12 5.94
N THR A 49 -6.00 -4.08 5.22
CA THR A 49 -6.30 -5.43 5.73
C THR A 49 -5.04 -6.13 6.21
N ALA A 50 -3.99 -6.15 5.38
CA ALA A 50 -2.70 -6.73 5.75
C ALA A 50 -2.07 -5.99 6.96
N LEU A 51 -2.20 -4.67 7.03
CA LEU A 51 -1.68 -3.89 8.15
C LEU A 51 -2.40 -4.23 9.46
N PHE A 52 -3.73 -4.36 9.42
CA PHE A 52 -4.51 -4.84 10.56
C PHE A 52 -4.09 -6.24 11.00
N PHE A 53 -3.83 -7.15 10.05
CA PHE A 53 -3.31 -8.48 10.34
C PHE A 53 -1.98 -8.41 11.10
N TYR A 54 -1.01 -7.65 10.58
CA TYR A 54 0.32 -7.55 11.19
C TYR A 54 0.25 -6.87 12.57
N MET A 55 -0.59 -5.85 12.73
CA MET A 55 -0.77 -5.19 14.02
C MET A 55 -1.37 -6.14 15.07
N ALA A 56 -2.41 -6.92 14.72
CA ALA A 56 -3.06 -7.85 15.63
C ALA A 56 -2.09 -8.96 16.11
N ARG A 57 -1.14 -9.37 15.27
CA ARG A 57 -0.14 -10.41 15.61
C ARG A 57 1.11 -9.87 16.27
N ASN A 58 1.43 -8.59 16.12
CA ASN A 58 2.63 -7.96 16.66
C ASN A 58 2.25 -6.93 17.74
N ARG A 59 1.91 -7.43 18.94
CA ARG A 59 1.43 -6.61 20.07
C ARG A 59 2.36 -5.46 20.44
N GLU A 60 3.68 -5.65 20.35
CA GLU A 60 4.64 -4.58 20.60
C GLU A 60 4.56 -3.45 19.55
N CYS A 61 4.45 -3.82 18.27
CA CYS A 61 4.27 -2.85 17.19
C CYS A 61 2.94 -2.11 17.34
N TYR A 62 1.85 -2.82 17.64
CA TYR A 62 0.56 -2.23 17.94
C TYR A 62 0.67 -1.21 19.08
N ARG A 63 1.31 -1.58 20.20
CA ARG A 63 1.48 -0.71 21.37
C ARG A 63 2.24 0.57 21.00
N LYS A 64 3.37 0.47 20.30
CA LYS A 64 4.17 1.62 19.84
C LYS A 64 3.38 2.53 18.91
N LEU A 65 2.64 1.95 17.97
CA LEU A 65 1.83 2.71 17.02
C LEU A 65 0.66 3.42 17.72
N ALA A 66 -0.08 2.71 18.56
CA ALA A 66 -1.18 3.28 19.34
C ALA A 66 -0.67 4.40 20.25
N GLU A 67 0.48 4.24 20.89
CA GLU A 67 1.14 5.28 21.70
C GLU A 67 1.51 6.50 20.86
N GLU A 68 2.13 6.32 19.68
CA GLU A 68 2.45 7.43 18.78
C GLU A 68 1.20 8.21 18.38
N ILE A 69 0.13 7.54 17.95
CA ILE A 69 -1.11 8.20 17.53
C ILE A 69 -1.77 8.92 18.71
N ARG A 70 -1.92 8.25 19.86
CA ARG A 70 -2.66 8.80 21.01
C ARG A 70 -1.90 9.92 21.71
N SER A 71 -0.58 9.97 21.60
CA SER A 71 0.24 11.09 22.11
C SER A 71 0.41 12.22 21.10
N SER A 72 0.31 11.94 19.79
CA SER A 72 0.45 12.95 18.76
C SER A 72 -0.75 13.89 18.70
N PHE A 73 -1.97 13.39 18.91
CA PHE A 73 -3.21 14.16 18.76
C PHE A 73 -3.90 14.40 20.11
N GLU A 74 -4.55 15.56 20.27
CA GLU A 74 -5.31 15.89 21.47
C GLU A 74 -6.81 15.61 21.27
N MET A 75 -7.29 15.79 20.05
CA MET A 75 -8.68 15.59 19.66
C MET A 75 -8.73 14.80 18.36
N ARG A 76 -9.75 13.97 18.22
CA ARG A 76 -10.04 13.24 16.98
C ARG A 76 -9.99 14.18 15.78
N THR A 77 -10.64 15.34 15.83
CA THR A 77 -10.75 16.28 14.70
C THR A 77 -9.41 16.81 14.18
N GLN A 78 -8.32 16.63 14.95
CA GLN A 78 -6.95 16.95 14.50
C GLN A 78 -6.36 15.87 13.58
N ILE A 79 -6.90 14.65 13.55
CA ILE A 79 -6.47 13.56 12.66
C ILE A 79 -7.05 13.82 11.26
N LYS A 80 -6.27 14.53 10.45
CA LYS A 80 -6.57 14.87 9.06
C LYS A 80 -5.28 14.89 8.24
N GLY A 81 -5.42 14.90 6.92
CA GLY A 81 -4.27 15.04 6.02
C GLY A 81 -3.48 16.30 6.34
N GLY A 82 -2.16 16.17 6.44
CA GLY A 82 -1.26 17.28 6.73
C GLY A 82 -0.01 16.86 7.49
N ALA A 83 0.84 17.84 7.80
CA ALA A 83 2.16 17.61 8.38
C ALA A 83 2.14 16.80 9.68
N LYS A 84 1.12 16.99 10.53
CA LYS A 84 1.01 16.28 11.81
C LYS A 84 0.89 14.77 11.63
N LEU A 85 0.03 14.31 10.72
CA LEU A 85 -0.11 12.89 10.38
C LEU A 85 1.11 12.36 9.62
N THR A 86 1.67 13.15 8.69
CA THR A 86 2.89 12.78 7.97
C THR A 86 4.11 12.63 8.88
N ASN A 87 4.12 13.30 10.05
CA ASN A 87 5.17 13.22 11.04
C ASN A 87 5.04 12.04 12.02
N CYS A 88 3.96 11.25 11.94
CA CYS A 88 3.85 9.96 12.63
C CYS A 88 4.80 8.94 11.95
N LYS A 89 6.06 8.94 12.39
CA LYS A 89 7.14 8.16 11.76
C LYS A 89 6.94 6.67 11.92
N TYR A 90 6.43 6.23 13.08
CA TYR A 90 6.18 4.82 13.35
C TYR A 90 4.97 4.31 12.54
N LEU A 91 3.93 5.12 12.37
CA LEU A 91 2.83 4.84 11.43
C LEU A 91 3.37 4.64 10.02
N ARG A 92 4.20 5.57 9.54
CA ARG A 92 4.81 5.44 8.21
C ARG A 92 5.65 4.16 8.09
N ALA A 93 6.44 3.85 9.10
CA ALA A 93 7.26 2.64 9.15
C ALA A 93 6.41 1.36 9.13
N CYS A 94 5.28 1.32 9.83
CA CYS A 94 4.36 0.18 9.81
C CYS A 94 3.70 0.00 8.44
N ILE A 95 3.31 1.09 7.78
CA ILE A 95 2.75 1.05 6.42
C ILE A 95 3.81 0.56 5.43
N ASP A 96 5.03 1.09 5.50
CA ASP A 96 6.12 0.69 4.60
C ASP A 96 6.49 -0.80 4.79
N GLU A 97 6.54 -1.29 6.03
CA GLU A 97 6.80 -2.71 6.29
C GLU A 97 5.65 -3.61 5.83
N CYS A 98 4.41 -3.17 6.00
CA CYS A 98 3.24 -3.89 5.49
C CYS A 98 3.28 -4.00 3.97
N LEU A 99 3.52 -2.90 3.25
CA LEU A 99 3.63 -2.90 1.79
C LEU A 99 4.85 -3.69 1.29
N ARG A 100 5.89 -3.84 2.12
CA ARG A 100 7.02 -4.72 1.80
C ARG A 100 6.58 -6.18 1.82
N MET A 101 6.00 -6.63 2.94
CA MET A 101 5.63 -8.03 3.16
C MET A 101 4.42 -8.48 2.35
N SER A 102 3.42 -7.63 2.22
CA SER A 102 2.16 -7.94 1.54
C SER A 102 1.85 -6.85 0.50
N PRO A 103 2.67 -6.74 -0.57
CA PRO A 103 2.41 -5.77 -1.63
C PRO A 103 1.08 -6.12 -2.32
N PRO A 104 0.10 -5.21 -2.39
CA PRO A 104 -1.20 -5.49 -3.01
C PRO A 104 -1.13 -5.89 -4.48
N LEU A 105 0.00 -5.63 -5.15
CA LEU A 105 0.27 -6.10 -6.50
C LEU A 105 1.59 -6.89 -6.48
N ALA A 106 1.48 -8.20 -6.23
CA ALA A 106 2.61 -9.12 -6.11
C ALA A 106 3.08 -9.70 -7.46
N SER A 107 2.25 -9.58 -8.50
CA SER A 107 2.54 -10.08 -9.85
C SER A 107 3.69 -9.33 -10.52
N THR A 108 4.36 -10.01 -11.45
CA THR A 108 5.50 -9.44 -12.17
C THR A 108 5.02 -8.38 -13.17
N LEU A 109 5.54 -7.16 -13.02
CA LEU A 109 5.26 -6.05 -13.93
C LEU A 109 6.07 -6.16 -15.22
N TRP A 110 5.66 -7.08 -16.11
CA TRP A 110 6.33 -7.34 -17.37
C TRP A 110 6.45 -6.09 -18.26
N ARG A 111 7.58 -5.97 -18.92
CA ARG A 111 7.91 -4.97 -19.94
C ARG A 111 8.53 -5.68 -21.12
N GLU A 112 8.31 -5.12 -22.29
CA GLU A 112 8.96 -5.55 -23.53
C GLU A 112 9.53 -4.32 -24.21
N GLN A 113 10.61 -4.52 -24.95
CA GLN A 113 11.18 -3.48 -25.80
C GLN A 113 10.10 -2.95 -26.77
N ARG A 114 10.07 -1.63 -27.03
CA ARG A 114 9.05 -1.08 -27.93
C ARG A 114 9.29 -1.60 -29.34
N SER A 115 8.20 -1.78 -30.09
CA SER A 115 8.27 -2.28 -31.47
C SER A 115 9.17 -1.44 -32.38
N GLN A 116 9.22 -0.13 -32.14
CA GLN A 116 10.03 0.86 -32.86
C GLN A 116 11.52 0.85 -32.50
N ASP A 117 11.91 0.25 -31.37
CA ASP A 117 13.32 0.16 -30.98
C ASP A 117 13.98 -1.02 -31.72
N SER A 118 15.25 -0.86 -32.09
CA SER A 118 16.02 -1.89 -32.81
C SER A 118 17.17 -2.42 -31.96
N GLY A 119 17.61 -3.65 -32.24
CA GLY A 119 18.70 -4.32 -31.53
C GLY A 119 18.29 -4.92 -30.18
N ASN A 120 19.24 -5.62 -29.56
CA ASN A 120 19.09 -6.22 -28.24
C ASN A 120 19.37 -5.19 -27.13
N ILE A 121 18.77 -5.35 -25.97
CA ILE A 121 19.07 -4.52 -24.80
C ILE A 121 20.09 -5.21 -23.90
N VAL A 122 20.91 -4.45 -23.18
CA VAL A 122 21.85 -4.99 -22.20
C VAL A 122 21.40 -4.58 -20.80
N VAL A 123 21.21 -5.55 -19.91
CA VAL A 123 20.82 -5.34 -18.51
C VAL A 123 21.86 -6.03 -17.63
N ASP A 124 22.55 -5.26 -16.79
CA ASP A 124 23.61 -5.76 -15.90
C ASP A 124 24.68 -6.61 -16.64
N GLY A 125 25.08 -6.16 -17.83
CA GLY A 125 26.03 -6.87 -18.69
C GLY A 125 25.45 -8.06 -19.48
N HIS A 126 24.19 -8.43 -19.24
CA HIS A 126 23.52 -9.52 -19.96
C HIS A 126 22.72 -9.02 -21.16
N MET A 127 22.92 -9.65 -22.32
CA MET A 127 22.14 -9.38 -23.52
C MET A 127 20.73 -9.99 -23.39
N VAL A 128 19.72 -9.17 -23.60
CA VAL A 128 18.31 -9.57 -23.66
C VAL A 128 17.83 -9.42 -25.12
N PRO A 129 17.45 -10.52 -25.79
CA PRO A 129 16.96 -10.48 -27.16
C PRO A 129 15.68 -9.66 -27.31
N ARG A 130 15.50 -9.02 -28.47
CA ARG A 130 14.23 -8.37 -28.85
C ARG A 130 13.06 -9.36 -28.76
N GLY A 131 11.91 -8.88 -28.29
CA GLY A 131 10.72 -9.71 -28.05
C GLY A 131 10.70 -10.41 -26.69
N THR A 132 11.75 -10.26 -25.87
CA THR A 132 11.80 -10.83 -24.52
C THR A 132 11.02 -9.94 -23.55
N ARG A 133 10.08 -10.54 -22.81
CA ARG A 133 9.43 -9.88 -21.67
C ARG A 133 10.35 -9.96 -20.46
N VAL A 134 10.69 -8.80 -19.91
CA VAL A 134 11.50 -8.63 -18.70
C VAL A 134 10.66 -8.04 -17.58
N GLY A 135 10.93 -8.40 -16.33
CA GLY A 135 10.21 -7.86 -15.20
C GLY A 135 10.92 -8.17 -13.91
N VAL A 136 10.71 -7.32 -12.91
CA VAL A 136 11.14 -7.57 -11.53
C VAL A 136 9.90 -7.98 -10.75
N ASN A 137 9.95 -9.13 -10.08
CA ASN A 137 8.86 -9.56 -9.21
C ASN A 137 9.00 -8.85 -7.86
N THR A 138 8.05 -7.98 -7.53
CA THR A 138 8.07 -7.16 -6.31
C THR A 138 8.12 -8.00 -5.05
N TYR A 139 7.30 -9.07 -4.98
CA TYR A 139 7.27 -9.96 -3.83
C TYR A 139 8.63 -10.62 -3.59
N SER A 140 9.25 -11.15 -4.65
CA SER A 140 10.57 -11.80 -4.58
C SER A 140 11.68 -10.81 -4.20
N LEU A 141 11.64 -9.58 -4.73
CA LEU A 141 12.58 -8.51 -4.37
C LEU A 141 12.46 -8.16 -2.88
N HIS A 142 11.24 -7.99 -2.40
CA HIS A 142 10.93 -7.62 -1.02
C HIS A 142 11.20 -8.71 0.02
N HIS A 143 11.26 -9.98 -0.41
CA HIS A 143 11.57 -11.14 0.44
C HIS A 143 13.00 -11.67 0.27
N ASN A 144 13.84 -11.00 -0.52
CA ASN A 144 15.23 -11.41 -0.69
C ASN A 144 16.06 -11.00 0.56
N PRO A 145 16.65 -11.96 1.30
CA PRO A 145 17.41 -11.68 2.52
C PRO A 145 18.68 -10.85 2.28
N THR A 146 19.16 -10.79 1.03
CA THR A 146 20.29 -9.92 0.63
C THR A 146 19.93 -8.45 0.78
N TYR A 147 18.67 -8.08 0.52
CA TYR A 147 18.18 -6.71 0.58
C TYR A 147 17.39 -6.45 1.87
N PHE A 148 16.73 -7.45 2.42
CA PHE A 148 15.91 -7.35 3.61
C PHE A 148 16.27 -8.46 4.62
N PRO A 149 17.18 -8.19 5.57
CA PRO A 149 17.47 -9.13 6.65
C PRO A 149 16.21 -9.46 7.44
N GLU A 150 16.05 -10.75 7.80
CA GLU A 150 14.82 -11.30 8.39
C GLU A 150 13.56 -10.94 7.54
N PRO A 151 13.51 -11.35 6.26
CA PRO A 151 12.52 -10.83 5.30
C PRO A 151 11.06 -11.22 5.65
N PHE A 152 10.85 -12.28 6.43
CA PHE A 152 9.52 -12.73 6.85
C PHE A 152 9.12 -12.22 8.24
N LYS A 153 9.97 -11.41 8.89
CA LYS A 153 9.67 -10.77 10.17
C LYS A 153 9.08 -9.39 9.91
N PHE A 154 7.91 -9.12 10.48
CA PHE A 154 7.32 -7.77 10.49
C PHE A 154 8.15 -6.88 11.43
N TRP A 155 9.01 -6.04 10.85
CA TRP A 155 9.99 -5.24 11.59
C TRP A 155 9.96 -3.76 11.15
N PRO A 156 8.98 -2.96 11.59
CA PRO A 156 8.89 -1.54 11.22
C PRO A 156 10.13 -0.72 11.55
N GLU A 157 10.87 -1.06 12.61
CA GLU A 157 12.03 -0.30 13.04
C GLU A 157 13.15 -0.24 11.99
N ARG A 158 13.17 -1.16 11.01
CA ARG A 158 14.09 -1.06 9.86
C ARG A 158 13.92 0.24 9.07
N TRP A 159 12.74 0.85 9.10
CA TRP A 159 12.46 2.10 8.39
C TRP A 159 12.80 3.35 9.21
N LEU A 160 13.12 3.18 10.50
CA LEU A 160 13.47 4.27 11.43
C LEU A 160 14.97 4.51 11.51
N ALA A 161 15.77 3.49 11.18
CA ALA A 161 17.22 3.62 11.06
C ALA A 161 17.61 4.67 10.03
N SER A 162 18.83 5.19 10.16
CA SER A 162 19.37 6.18 9.22
C SER A 162 19.34 5.64 7.78
N ARG A 163 19.37 6.55 6.79
CA ARG A 163 19.34 6.14 5.38
C ARG A 163 20.53 5.27 5.01
N ASP A 164 21.69 5.51 5.60
CA ASP A 164 22.91 4.77 5.28
C ASP A 164 22.90 3.35 5.86
N GLU A 165 22.37 3.16 7.06
CA GLU A 165 22.29 1.85 7.72
C GLU A 165 21.40 0.86 6.95
N ASN A 166 20.32 1.34 6.31
CA ASN A 166 19.39 0.51 5.54
C ASN A 166 19.25 0.94 4.08
N ARG A 167 20.33 1.49 3.49
CA ARG A 167 20.32 1.98 2.11
C ARG A 167 19.83 0.91 1.13
N THR A 168 20.39 -0.28 1.24
CA THR A 168 20.06 -1.42 0.38
C THR A 168 18.58 -1.78 0.44
N SER A 169 18.00 -1.89 1.64
CA SER A 169 16.56 -2.15 1.81
C SER A 169 15.70 -1.03 1.22
N ARG A 170 16.11 0.23 1.38
CA ARG A 170 15.38 1.39 0.84
C ARG A 170 15.43 1.47 -0.68
N GLU A 171 16.54 1.08 -1.30
CA GLU A 171 16.70 1.03 -2.76
C GLU A 171 15.91 -0.14 -3.37
N ALA A 172 15.84 -1.27 -2.68
CA ALA A 172 15.05 -2.43 -3.09
C ALA A 172 13.53 -2.30 -2.79
N PHE A 173 13.12 -1.28 -2.04
CA PHE A 173 11.72 -1.07 -1.67
C PHE A 173 10.94 -0.35 -2.77
N ALA A 174 10.15 -1.11 -3.53
CA ALA A 174 9.44 -0.60 -4.70
C ALA A 174 7.95 -1.04 -4.79
N PRO A 175 7.14 -0.92 -3.71
CA PRO A 175 5.73 -1.37 -3.74
C PRO A 175 4.86 -0.56 -4.71
N PHE A 176 5.31 0.63 -5.10
CA PHE A 176 4.62 1.52 -6.05
C PHE A 176 5.28 1.53 -7.43
N SER A 177 6.17 0.57 -7.73
CA SER A 177 7.05 0.60 -8.91
C SER A 177 7.92 1.87 -8.96
N THR A 178 8.73 2.01 -10.00
CA THR A 178 9.63 3.14 -10.22
C THR A 178 9.63 3.59 -11.68
N GLY A 179 10.21 4.77 -11.95
CA GLY A 179 10.32 5.34 -13.29
C GLY A 179 8.98 5.84 -13.87
N SER A 180 8.88 5.86 -15.19
CA SER A 180 7.72 6.40 -15.94
C SER A 180 6.41 5.62 -15.74
N ARG A 181 6.48 4.44 -15.11
CA ARG A 181 5.33 3.60 -14.75
C ARG A 181 5.18 3.46 -13.23
N GLY A 182 5.75 4.39 -12.46
CA GLY A 182 5.48 4.50 -11.03
C GLY A 182 4.01 4.82 -10.77
N CYS A 183 3.46 4.31 -9.68
CA CYS A 183 2.06 4.49 -9.31
C CYS A 183 1.74 5.98 -9.05
N ALA A 184 0.81 6.54 -9.82
CA ALA A 184 0.33 7.91 -9.64
C ALA A 184 -0.43 8.09 -8.30
N GLY A 185 -1.06 7.01 -7.79
CA GLY A 185 -1.83 7.00 -6.55
C GLY A 185 -1.00 6.94 -5.28
N LYS A 186 0.35 6.86 -5.35
CA LYS A 186 1.23 6.65 -4.19
C LYS A 186 0.93 7.61 -3.03
N ALA A 187 0.81 8.90 -3.30
CA ALA A 187 0.55 9.90 -2.26
C ALA A 187 -0.83 9.72 -1.61
N MET A 188 -1.85 9.40 -2.42
CA MET A 188 -3.21 9.15 -1.93
C MET A 188 -3.28 7.88 -1.09
N ALA A 189 -2.66 6.78 -1.54
CA ALA A 189 -2.61 5.53 -0.78
C ALA A 189 -2.00 5.72 0.61
N TYR A 190 -0.86 6.43 0.72
CA TYR A 190 -0.29 6.72 2.03
C TYR A 190 -1.22 7.57 2.90
N LEU A 191 -1.89 8.57 2.33
CA LEU A 191 -2.82 9.42 3.06
C LEU A 191 -4.02 8.61 3.57
N GLU A 192 -4.67 7.83 2.72
CA GLU A 192 -5.84 7.02 3.06
C GLU A 192 -5.53 5.98 4.13
N ILE A 193 -4.48 5.18 3.93
CA ILE A 193 -4.05 4.17 4.91
C ILE A 193 -3.71 4.85 6.24
N SER A 194 -2.98 5.97 6.21
CA SER A 194 -2.61 6.69 7.44
C SER A 194 -3.84 7.22 8.18
N LEU A 195 -4.80 7.80 7.46
CA LEU A 195 -6.03 8.33 8.05
C LEU A 195 -6.86 7.22 8.68
N VAL A 196 -7.08 6.11 7.96
CA VAL A 196 -7.85 4.98 8.47
C VAL A 196 -7.17 4.41 9.72
N MET A 197 -5.88 4.09 9.65
CA MET A 197 -5.16 3.53 10.79
C MET A 197 -5.12 4.47 12.00
N ALA A 198 -4.82 5.75 11.79
CA ALA A 198 -4.75 6.72 12.89
C ALA A 198 -6.12 6.94 13.53
N THR A 199 -7.19 7.08 12.72
CA THR A 199 -8.54 7.27 13.27
C THR A 199 -9.05 6.01 13.97
N THR A 200 -8.82 4.83 13.40
CA THR A 200 -9.17 3.56 14.04
C THR A 200 -8.45 3.38 15.37
N LEU A 201 -7.14 3.62 15.45
CA LEU A 201 -6.38 3.48 16.71
C LEU A 201 -6.69 4.57 17.75
N TRP A 202 -7.23 5.70 17.30
CA TRP A 202 -7.73 6.75 18.18
C TRP A 202 -9.06 6.32 18.84
N ASP A 203 -10.03 5.89 18.03
CA ASP A 203 -11.40 5.59 18.46
C ASP A 203 -11.56 4.16 19.03
N PHE A 204 -10.71 3.21 18.62
CA PHE A 204 -10.86 1.78 18.92
C PHE A 204 -9.55 1.13 19.39
N ASP A 205 -9.71 0.04 20.13
CA ASP A 205 -8.73 -1.03 20.22
C ASP A 205 -9.27 -2.24 19.43
N PHE A 206 -8.40 -3.11 18.91
CA PHE A 206 -8.82 -4.32 18.20
C PHE A 206 -7.97 -5.54 18.54
N GLU A 207 -8.57 -6.71 18.39
CA GLU A 207 -7.91 -8.01 18.55
C GLU A 207 -8.49 -9.04 17.59
N GLU A 208 -7.81 -10.20 17.50
CA GLU A 208 -8.28 -11.36 16.76
C GLU A 208 -9.70 -11.77 17.20
N ALA A 209 -10.60 -12.00 16.24
CA ALA A 209 -11.92 -12.52 16.52
C ALA A 209 -11.84 -13.99 16.96
N PRO A 210 -12.71 -14.45 17.89
CA PRO A 210 -12.72 -15.82 18.39
C PRO A 210 -13.37 -16.79 17.39
N VAL A 211 -12.95 -16.74 16.12
CA VAL A 211 -13.37 -17.64 15.04
C VAL A 211 -12.17 -18.44 14.56
N LYS A 212 -12.37 -19.71 14.21
CA LYS A 212 -11.29 -20.56 13.73
C LYS A 212 -10.73 -19.98 12.43
N GLY A 213 -9.41 -19.81 12.37
CA GLY A 213 -8.73 -19.25 11.21
C GLY A 213 -8.89 -17.74 11.03
N ALA A 214 -9.28 -17.02 12.09
CA ALA A 214 -9.38 -15.55 12.07
C ALA A 214 -8.15 -14.85 11.49
N MET A 215 -6.97 -15.46 11.68
CA MET A 215 -5.67 -14.95 11.25
C MET A 215 -4.96 -15.90 10.27
N GLU A 216 -5.70 -16.75 9.54
CA GLU A 216 -5.08 -17.71 8.59
C GLU A 216 -4.95 -17.15 7.16
N GLY A 217 -5.48 -15.96 6.86
CA GLY A 217 -5.20 -15.24 5.61
C GLY A 217 -5.71 -15.92 4.31
N GLY A 218 -6.37 -17.07 4.41
CA GLY A 218 -6.77 -17.88 3.26
C GLY A 218 -6.66 -19.37 3.58
N ILE A 219 -7.76 -19.97 4.04
CA ILE A 219 -7.83 -21.42 4.23
C ILE A 219 -8.15 -22.06 2.86
N HIS A 220 -7.34 -23.06 2.48
CA HIS A 220 -7.50 -23.99 1.35
C HIS A 220 -6.91 -23.58 -0.01
N GLN A 221 -5.68 -24.01 -0.30
CA GLN A 221 -5.33 -25.02 -1.34
C GLN A 221 -3.81 -25.13 -1.58
N ARG A 222 -3.42 -26.26 -2.20
CA ARG A 222 -2.11 -26.88 -2.59
C ARG A 222 -0.81 -26.07 -2.67
N PHE A 223 -0.79 -24.73 -2.62
CA PHE A 223 0.40 -23.90 -2.83
C PHE A 223 0.61 -22.80 -1.78
N SER A 224 -0.13 -22.77 -0.67
CA SER A 224 0.21 -21.87 0.44
C SER A 224 1.53 -22.33 1.09
N TYR A 225 2.57 -21.50 0.98
CA TYR A 225 3.77 -21.70 1.77
C TYR A 225 3.37 -21.57 3.25
N GLN A 226 3.75 -22.55 4.06
CA GLN A 226 3.35 -22.73 5.45
C GLN A 226 3.97 -21.69 6.41
N THR A 227 3.99 -20.41 6.07
CA THR A 227 4.46 -19.34 6.95
C THR A 227 3.26 -18.78 7.70
N SER A 228 2.99 -19.33 8.88
CA SER A 228 1.91 -18.87 9.76
C SER A 228 2.07 -17.41 10.22
N THR A 229 3.14 -16.71 9.84
CA THR A 229 3.51 -15.35 10.28
C THR A 229 3.24 -14.26 9.24
N GLU A 230 2.86 -14.62 8.01
CA GLU A 230 2.68 -13.68 6.88
C GLU A 230 1.22 -13.65 6.41
N PHE A 231 0.74 -12.46 6.05
CA PHE A 231 -0.58 -12.32 5.47
C PHE A 231 -0.60 -12.84 4.03
N GLN A 232 -1.47 -13.81 3.76
CA GLN A 232 -1.54 -14.46 2.47
C GLN A 232 -2.34 -13.61 1.48
N LEU A 233 -1.77 -13.40 0.30
CA LEU A 233 -2.42 -12.74 -0.82
C LEU A 233 -2.53 -13.73 -1.97
N HIS A 234 -3.68 -13.75 -2.64
CA HIS A 234 -3.91 -14.53 -3.84
C HIS A 234 -3.81 -13.64 -5.06
N ASP A 235 -2.93 -14.01 -5.99
CA ASP A 235 -2.73 -13.25 -7.22
C ASP A 235 -4.01 -13.28 -8.07
N VAL A 236 -4.63 -12.12 -8.16
CA VAL A 236 -5.64 -11.73 -9.15
C VAL A 236 -5.13 -10.42 -9.77
N PHE A 237 -5.88 -9.74 -10.64
CA PHE A 237 -5.41 -8.50 -11.26
C PHE A 237 -4.74 -7.50 -10.27
N VAL A 238 -5.23 -7.44 -9.02
CA VAL A 238 -4.58 -6.76 -7.89
C VAL A 238 -4.09 -7.81 -6.87
N SER A 239 -4.95 -8.20 -5.93
CA SER A 239 -4.83 -9.33 -5.01
C SER A 239 -6.19 -9.58 -4.36
N SER A 240 -6.47 -10.82 -3.96
CA SER A 240 -7.59 -11.16 -3.08
C SER A 240 -7.07 -11.82 -1.81
N HIS A 241 -7.88 -11.80 -0.76
CA HIS A 241 -7.49 -12.30 0.56
C HIS A 241 -8.72 -12.72 1.36
N ASP A 242 -8.52 -13.52 2.41
CA ASP A 242 -9.56 -13.88 3.38
C ASP A 242 -9.11 -13.48 4.80
N GLY A 243 -9.97 -12.77 5.51
CA GLY A 243 -9.63 -12.13 6.79
C GLY A 243 -8.61 -10.98 6.66
N PRO A 244 -7.96 -10.57 7.77
CA PRO A 244 -8.18 -11.11 9.11
C PRO A 244 -9.58 -10.77 9.62
N TYR A 245 -10.11 -11.62 10.48
CA TYR A 245 -11.35 -11.34 11.21
C TYR A 245 -10.99 -10.75 12.56
N LEU A 246 -11.36 -9.48 12.79
CA LEU A 246 -11.01 -8.74 14.00
C LEU A 246 -12.25 -8.23 14.73
N ILE A 247 -12.16 -8.12 16.05
CA ILE A 247 -13.15 -7.43 16.89
C ILE A 247 -12.60 -6.05 17.25
N PHE A 248 -13.38 -5.02 16.95
CA PHE A 248 -13.11 -3.64 17.35
C PHE A 248 -13.91 -3.30 18.60
N ARG A 249 -13.24 -2.73 19.60
CA ARG A 249 -13.87 -2.21 20.81
C ARG A 249 -13.68 -0.70 20.89
N PRO A 250 -14.76 0.08 21.01
CA PRO A 250 -14.64 1.52 21.21
C PRO A 250 -13.81 1.81 22.46
N ARG A 251 -12.93 2.80 22.37
CA ARG A 251 -12.22 3.31 23.52
C ARG A 251 -13.14 4.22 24.30
N THR A 252 -13.17 4.04 25.62
CA THR A 252 -13.79 5.02 26.50
C THR A 252 -12.89 6.25 26.55
N HIS A 253 -13.26 7.30 25.81
CA HIS A 253 -12.64 8.60 26.00
C HIS A 253 -13.06 9.10 27.37
N SER A 254 -12.11 9.20 28.30
CA SER A 254 -12.33 9.98 29.52
C SER A 254 -12.61 11.41 29.07
N VAL A 255 -13.88 11.81 29.09
CA VAL A 255 -14.28 13.20 28.91
C VAL A 255 -13.84 13.91 30.18
N THR A 256 -12.69 14.57 30.12
CA THR A 256 -12.31 15.63 31.07
C THR A 256 -12.45 16.96 30.37
#